data_AF-A0A554LP96-F1
#
_entry.id   AF-A0A554LP96-F1
#
_cell.length_a   1.000
_cell.length_b   1.000
_cell.length_c   1.000
_cell.angle_alpha   90.00
_cell.angle_beta   90.00
_cell.angle_gamma   90.00
#
_symmetry.space_group_name_H-M   'P 1'
#
loop_
_entity.id
_entity.type
_entity.pdbx_description
1 polymer ?
#
loop_
_entity_poly.entity_id
_entity_poly.type
_entity_poly.pdbx_seq_one_letter_code
_entity_poly.pdbx_strand_id
1 'polypeptide(L)'
;MDKVIYKKESYEIVGCCFEVFNQLGPGHKEKTYQRALEVLFNEKNIKHISQFSIPIKINNKQIGRCYFDFLIDGKIVLELKVGDHFHRRDIEQIHSYLKSNNILLGILVNFTSNGAYFRRVLNIE
;
A
#
# COMPACT_ATOMS: atom_id res chain seq x y z
N MET A 1 3.60 25.00 0.13
CA MET A 1 2.55 24.04 0.49
C MET A 1 2.88 22.75 -0.23
N ASP A 2 3.36 21.74 0.49
CA ASP A 2 3.86 20.51 -0.11
C ASP A 2 2.75 19.83 -0.92
N LYS A 3 3.02 19.64 -2.21
CA LYS A 3 2.05 19.09 -3.17
C LYS A 3 1.91 17.60 -2.91
N VAL A 4 0.81 17.20 -2.28
CA VAL A 4 0.47 15.78 -2.11
C VAL A 4 0.13 15.18 -3.49
N ILE A 5 0.94 14.23 -3.95
CA ILE A 5 0.72 13.50 -5.19
C ILE A 5 -0.59 12.70 -5.08
N TYR A 6 -1.43 12.74 -6.11
CA TYR A 6 -2.74 12.07 -6.15
C TYR A 6 -3.58 12.32 -4.89
N LYS A 7 -3.70 13.59 -4.48
CA LYS A 7 -4.29 13.99 -3.19
C LYS A 7 -5.65 13.35 -2.91
N LYS A 8 -6.55 13.36 -3.89
CA LYS A 8 -7.91 12.82 -3.73
C LYS A 8 -7.86 11.31 -3.47
N GLU A 9 -7.23 10.57 -4.37
CA GLU A 9 -7.12 9.12 -4.32
C GLU A 9 -6.37 8.68 -3.06
N SER A 10 -5.26 9.35 -2.74
CA SER A 10 -4.48 9.02 -1.56
C SER A 10 -5.23 9.26 -0.25
N TYR A 11 -6.12 10.24 -0.18
CA TYR A 11 -6.97 10.45 1.01
C TYR A 11 -8.09 9.43 1.08
N GLU A 12 -8.69 9.08 -0.06
CA GLU A 12 -9.73 8.06 -0.14
C GLU A 12 -9.20 6.68 0.29
N ILE A 13 -8.04 6.28 -0.23
CA ILE A 13 -7.37 5.01 0.14
C ILE A 13 -7.10 4.95 1.64
N VAL A 14 -6.50 6.01 2.21
CA VAL A 14 -6.20 6.09 3.63
C VAL A 14 -7.49 6.09 4.47
N GLY A 15 -8.54 6.75 3.99
CA GLY A 15 -9.88 6.72 4.59
C GLY A 15 -10.42 5.29 4.71
N CYS A 16 -10.30 4.49 3.64
CA CYS A 16 -10.69 3.08 3.68
C CYS A 16 -9.87 2.28 4.72
N CYS A 17 -8.58 2.56 4.87
CA CYS A 17 -7.77 1.89 5.90
C CYS A 17 -8.28 2.20 7.32
N PHE A 18 -8.62 3.45 7.60
CA PHE A 18 -9.23 3.83 8.88
C PHE A 18 -10.59 3.18 9.07
N GLU A 19 -11.43 3.17 8.03
CA GLU A 19 -12.76 2.54 8.07
C GLU A 19 -12.65 1.04 8.39
N VAL A 20 -11.74 0.32 7.74
CA VAL A 20 -11.47 -1.09 8.05
C VAL A 20 -11.01 -1.28 9.49
N PHE A 21 -10.09 -0.45 9.99
CA PHE A 21 -9.64 -0.55 11.38
C PHE A 21 -10.78 -0.29 12.37
N ASN A 22 -11.63 0.70 12.11
CA ASN A 22 -12.77 1.03 12.95
C ASN A 22 -13.81 -0.11 13.01
N GLN A 23 -13.96 -0.88 11.93
CA GLN A 23 -14.89 -2.01 11.88
C GLN A 23 -14.30 -3.29 12.51
N LEU A 24 -13.03 -3.61 12.24
CA LEU A 24 -12.42 -4.87 12.67
C LEU A 24 -11.70 -4.80 14.02
N GLY A 25 -11.22 -3.62 14.40
CA GLY A 25 -10.31 -3.44 15.53
C GLY A 25 -8.92 -4.03 15.30
N PRO A 26 -8.07 -4.04 16.34
CA PRO A 26 -6.71 -4.57 16.30
C PRO A 26 -6.67 -6.10 16.39
N GLY A 27 -5.47 -6.69 16.21
CA GLY A 27 -5.20 -8.11 16.52
C GLY A 27 -5.37 -9.08 15.36
N HIS A 28 -5.77 -8.60 14.18
CA HIS A 28 -5.90 -9.44 12.98
C HIS A 28 -4.59 -9.55 12.21
N LYS A 29 -4.48 -10.57 11.36
CA LYS A 29 -3.36 -10.74 10.42
C LYS A 29 -3.49 -9.77 9.25
N GLU A 30 -2.38 -9.41 8.61
CA GLU A 30 -2.35 -8.56 7.40
C GLU A 30 -3.37 -8.99 6.33
N LYS A 31 -3.43 -10.30 6.05
CA LYS A 31 -4.37 -10.88 5.08
C LYS A 31 -5.85 -10.62 5.41
N THR A 32 -6.21 -10.48 6.69
CA THR A 32 -7.58 -10.15 7.09
C THR A 32 -7.89 -8.70 6.74
N TYR A 33 -6.99 -7.76 7.10
CA TYR A 33 -7.14 -6.36 6.74
C TYR A 33 -7.15 -6.15 5.22
N GLN A 34 -6.31 -6.89 4.49
CA GLN A 34 -6.31 -6.86 3.03
C GLN A 34 -7.68 -7.24 2.45
N ARG A 35 -8.26 -8.37 2.89
CA ARG A 35 -9.58 -8.80 2.41
C ARG A 35 -10.68 -7.80 2.74
N ALA A 36 -10.63 -7.18 3.91
CA ALA A 36 -11.57 -6.14 4.29
C ALA A 36 -11.43 -4.88 3.42
N LEU A 37 -10.21 -4.48 3.09
CA LEU A 37 -9.96 -3.38 2.16
C LEU A 37 -10.45 -3.69 0.75
N GLU A 38 -10.26 -4.92 0.27
CA GLU A 38 -10.77 -5.36 -1.04
C GLU A 38 -12.31 -5.24 -1.11
N VAL A 39 -13.03 -5.61 -0.05
CA VAL A 39 -14.48 -5.40 0.06
C VAL A 39 -14.83 -3.91 -0.03
N LEU A 40 -14.23 -3.05 0.80
CA LEU A 40 -14.52 -1.61 0.78
C LEU A 40 -14.15 -0.94 -0.54
N PHE A 41 -13.03 -1.35 -1.15
CA PHE A 41 -12.63 -0.83 -2.45
C PHE A 41 -13.64 -1.20 -3.54
N ASN A 42 -14.16 -2.42 -3.53
CA ASN A 42 -15.21 -2.81 -4.46
C ASN A 42 -16.51 -2.02 -4.23
N GLU A 43 -16.95 -1.87 -2.98
CA GLU A 43 -18.14 -1.09 -2.63
C GLU A 43 -18.04 0.38 -3.05
N LYS A 44 -16.86 0.98 -2.90
CA LYS A 44 -16.59 2.36 -3.29
C LYS A 44 -16.18 2.52 -4.76
N ASN A 45 -16.19 1.44 -5.55
CA ASN A 45 -15.75 1.42 -6.96
C ASN A 45 -14.31 1.92 -7.18
N ILE A 46 -13.43 1.68 -6.22
CA ILE A 46 -12.00 2.00 -6.31
C ILE A 46 -11.32 0.91 -7.13
N LYS A 47 -10.81 1.27 -8.31
CA LYS A 47 -10.14 0.33 -9.21
C LYS A 47 -8.80 -0.10 -8.61
N HIS A 48 -8.63 -1.40 -8.40
CA HIS A 48 -7.43 -1.96 -7.80
C HIS A 48 -7.06 -3.34 -8.37
N ILE A 49 -5.82 -3.74 -8.14
CA ILE A 49 -5.32 -5.10 -8.34
C ILE A 49 -4.75 -5.56 -6.99
N SER A 50 -5.38 -6.57 -6.39
CA SER A 50 -4.91 -7.21 -5.17
C SER A 50 -3.72 -8.13 -5.44
N GLN A 51 -2.82 -8.29 -4.47
CA GLN A 51 -1.63 -9.16 -4.58
C GLN A 51 -0.81 -8.87 -5.84
N PHE A 52 -0.58 -7.58 -6.08
CA PHE A 52 0.05 -7.10 -7.31
C PHE A 52 1.51 -7.56 -7.37
N SER A 53 1.79 -8.48 -8.30
CA SER A 53 3.10 -9.11 -8.45
C SER A 53 4.00 -8.36 -9.42
N ILE A 54 5.28 -8.22 -9.09
CA ILE A 54 6.27 -7.54 -9.91
C ILE A 54 7.46 -8.45 -10.14
N PRO A 55 7.89 -8.64 -11.40
CA PRO A 55 9.04 -9.48 -11.69
C PRO A 55 10.32 -8.85 -11.14
N ILE A 56 11.05 -9.63 -10.35
CA ILE A 56 12.42 -9.30 -9.97
C ILE A 56 13.33 -9.84 -11.07
N LYS A 57 14.20 -9.00 -11.63
CA LYS A 57 15.08 -9.35 -12.74
C LYS A 57 16.56 -9.10 -12.41
N ILE A 58 17.43 -10.00 -12.87
CA ILE A 58 18.88 -9.79 -12.97
C ILE A 58 19.29 -9.98 -14.43
N ASN A 59 19.98 -9.01 -15.03
CA ASN A 59 20.38 -9.06 -16.45
C ASN A 59 19.23 -9.48 -17.39
N ASN A 60 18.06 -8.84 -17.22
CA ASN A 60 16.79 -9.16 -17.91
C ASN A 60 16.19 -10.56 -17.68
N LYS A 61 16.85 -11.44 -16.93
CA LYS A 61 16.29 -12.74 -16.54
C LYS A 61 15.46 -12.59 -15.27
N GLN A 62 14.21 -13.03 -15.32
CA GLN A 62 13.33 -13.05 -14.16
C GLN A 62 13.80 -14.11 -13.16
N ILE A 63 14.03 -13.71 -11.90
CA ILE A 63 14.50 -14.57 -10.81
C ILE A 63 13.46 -14.77 -9.70
N GLY A 64 12.37 -14.00 -9.73
CA GLY A 64 11.35 -14.07 -8.70
C GLY A 64 10.25 -13.04 -8.91
N ARG A 65 9.42 -12.89 -7.89
CA ARG A 65 8.37 -11.87 -7.83
C ARG A 65 8.35 -11.23 -6.45
N CYS A 66 8.21 -9.92 -6.41
CA CYS A 66 7.76 -9.19 -5.23
C CYS A 66 6.24 -9.04 -5.33
N TYR A 67 5.56 -8.96 -4.20
CA TYR A 67 4.12 -8.72 -4.14
C TYR A 67 3.87 -7.50 -3.26
N PHE A 68 3.01 -6.60 -3.72
CA PHE A 68 2.39 -5.60 -2.88
C PHE A 68 0.93 -5.94 -2.68
N ASP A 69 0.36 -5.50 -1.57
CA ASP A 69 -1.04 -5.81 -1.27
C ASP A 69 -1.99 -5.27 -2.33
N PHE A 70 -1.77 -4.03 -2.81
CA PHE A 70 -2.58 -3.45 -3.87
C PHE A 70 -1.79 -2.53 -4.82
N LEU A 71 -2.21 -2.54 -6.08
CA LEU A 71 -1.99 -1.45 -7.04
C LEU A 71 -3.33 -0.78 -7.34
N ILE A 72 -3.44 0.50 -7.01
CA ILE A 72 -4.68 1.30 -7.09
C ILE A 72 -4.57 2.28 -8.26
N ASP A 73 -5.59 2.28 -9.12
CA ASP A 73 -5.67 3.06 -10.37
C ASP A 73 -4.44 2.92 -11.30
N GLY A 74 -3.64 1.86 -11.14
CA GLY A 74 -2.38 1.68 -11.85
C GLY A 74 -1.28 2.69 -11.48
N LYS A 75 -1.46 3.49 -10.42
CA LYS A 75 -0.59 4.65 -10.11
C LYS A 75 -0.24 4.83 -8.63
N ILE A 76 -0.88 4.10 -7.71
CA ILE A 76 -0.58 4.12 -6.28
C ILE A 76 -0.37 2.71 -5.77
N VAL A 77 0.71 2.48 -5.06
CA VAL A 77 0.94 1.23 -4.32
C VAL A 77 0.39 1.39 -2.92
N LEU A 78 -0.29 0.37 -2.42
CA LEU A 78 -0.65 0.26 -1.02
C LEU A 78 -0.07 -1.05 -0.48
N GLU A 79 0.70 -0.94 0.60
CA GLU A 79 1.30 -2.05 1.33
C GLU A 79 0.84 -2.00 2.79
N LEU A 80 0.41 -3.14 3.32
CA LEU A 80 -0.09 -3.29 4.67
C LEU A 80 0.95 -3.98 5.54
N LYS A 81 1.01 -3.57 6.80
CA LYS A 81 1.75 -4.23 7.86
C LYS A 81 0.90 -4.29 9.11
N VAL A 82 1.19 -5.28 9.95
CA VAL A 82 0.67 -5.34 11.33
C VAL A 82 1.82 -5.16 12.31
N GLY A 83 1.67 -4.20 13.22
CA GLY A 83 2.67 -3.89 14.24
C GLY A 83 2.85 -2.39 14.45
N ASP A 84 3.34 -2.02 15.63
CA ASP A 84 3.30 -0.62 16.10
C ASP A 84 4.36 0.30 15.45
N HIS A 85 5.26 -0.24 14.62
CA HIS A 85 6.39 0.52 14.07
C HIS A 85 6.58 0.32 12.56
N PHE A 86 6.88 1.40 11.85
CA PHE A 86 7.33 1.31 10.46
C PHE A 86 8.78 0.84 10.41
N HIS A 87 9.07 -0.24 9.70
CA HIS A 87 10.45 -0.64 9.48
C HIS A 87 11.02 0.03 8.23
N ARG A 88 12.27 0.49 8.33
CA ARG A 88 13.00 1.11 7.22
C ARG A 88 13.05 0.21 5.98
N ARG A 89 13.18 -1.11 6.18
CA ARG A 89 13.20 -2.11 5.10
C ARG A 89 11.92 -2.09 4.24
N ASP A 90 10.76 -1.84 4.86
CA ASP A 90 9.48 -1.86 4.15
C ASP A 90 9.36 -0.62 3.26
N ILE A 91 9.85 0.53 3.77
CA ILE A 91 9.92 1.78 3.00
C ILE A 91 10.90 1.66 1.84
N GLU A 92 12.08 1.08 2.08
CA GLU A 92 13.09 0.83 1.03
C GLU A 92 12.56 -0.12 -0.05
N GLN A 93 11.81 -1.16 0.33
CA GLN A 93 11.16 -2.08 -0.60
C GLN A 93 10.15 -1.35 -1.49
N ILE A 94 9.26 -0.55 -0.90
CA ILE A 94 8.30 0.26 -1.66
C ILE A 94 9.05 1.22 -2.59
N HIS A 95 10.04 1.96 -2.09
CA HIS A 95 10.80 2.93 -2.88
C HIS A 95 11.51 2.29 -4.09
N SER A 96 12.14 1.12 -3.90
CA SER A 96 12.78 0.36 -4.98
C SER A 96 11.79 -0.01 -6.09
N TYR A 97 10.58 -0.42 -5.69
CA TYR A 97 9.51 -0.71 -6.63
C TYR A 97 9.04 0.53 -7.40
N LEU A 98 8.73 1.61 -6.67
CA LEU A 98 8.27 2.88 -7.26
C LEU A 98 9.25 3.35 -8.35
N LYS A 99 10.56 3.33 -8.05
CA LYS A 99 11.61 3.71 -8.97
C LYS A 99 11.67 2.83 -10.22
N SER A 100 11.63 1.51 -10.05
CA SER A 100 11.75 0.56 -11.17
C SER A 100 10.53 0.54 -12.10
N ASN A 101 9.40 1.10 -11.68
CA ASN A 101 8.13 1.08 -12.43
C ASN A 101 7.59 2.48 -12.75
N ASN A 102 8.37 3.53 -12.49
CA ASN A 102 7.98 4.92 -12.70
C ASN A 102 6.63 5.29 -12.04
N ILE A 103 6.39 4.75 -10.86
CA ILE A 103 5.22 5.07 -10.04
C ILE A 103 5.64 6.13 -9.02
N LEU A 104 4.80 7.15 -8.84
CA LEU A 104 5.18 8.33 -8.06
C LEU A 104 4.88 8.20 -6.56
N LEU A 105 3.90 7.37 -6.18
CA LEU A 105 3.40 7.29 -4.82
C LEU A 105 3.18 5.84 -4.36
N GLY A 106 3.76 5.52 -3.20
CA GLY A 106 3.40 4.37 -2.39
C GLY A 106 2.84 4.80 -1.04
N ILE A 107 1.96 4.00 -0.47
CA ILE A 107 1.38 4.19 0.85
C ILE A 107 1.67 2.93 1.66
N LEU A 108 2.41 3.08 2.75
CA LEU A 108 2.63 2.02 3.75
C LEU A 108 1.67 2.27 4.90
N VAL A 109 0.85 1.28 5.25
CA VAL A 109 -0.08 1.36 6.38
C VAL A 109 0.28 0.29 7.41
N ASN A 110 0.40 0.71 8.67
CA ASN A 110 0.51 -0.16 9.81
C ASN A 110 -0.81 -0.19 10.56
N PHE A 111 -1.42 -1.38 10.67
CA PHE A 111 -2.48 -1.64 11.64
C PHE A 111 -1.84 -2.03 12.97
N THR A 112 -2.07 -1.23 13.98
CA THR A 112 -1.42 -1.33 15.29
C THR A 112 -2.41 -1.79 16.36
N SER A 113 -1.94 -1.88 17.59
CA SER A 113 -2.81 -2.12 18.75
C SER A 113 -3.82 -1.00 19.01
N ASN A 114 -3.60 0.21 18.51
CA ASN A 114 -4.36 1.41 18.85
C ASN A 114 -4.85 2.25 17.64
N GLY A 115 -4.57 1.84 16.41
CA GLY A 115 -4.98 2.59 15.23
C GLY A 115 -4.46 2.04 13.91
N ALA A 116 -4.81 2.73 12.83
CA ALA A 116 -4.10 2.62 11.57
C ALA A 116 -3.18 3.84 11.41
N TYR A 117 -1.90 3.63 11.14
CA TYR A 117 -0.95 4.70 10.87
C TYR A 117 -0.43 4.51 9.46
N PHE A 118 -0.14 5.60 8.75
CA PHE A 118 0.33 5.50 7.38
C PHE A 118 1.51 6.43 7.09
N ARG A 119 2.31 6.05 6.09
CA ARG A 119 3.34 6.88 5.49
C ARG A 119 3.20 6.90 3.99
N ARG A 120 3.35 8.07 3.40
CA ARG A 120 3.52 8.23 1.95
C ARG A 120 5.00 8.12 1.62
N VAL A 121 5.33 7.28 0.64
CA VAL A 121 6.66 7.11 0.07
C VAL A 121 6.61 7.70 -1.34
N LEU A 122 7.44 8.70 -1.61
CA LEU A 122 7.45 9.40 -2.88
C LEU A 122 8.63 8.95 -3.73
N ASN A 123 8.41 8.84 -5.04
CA ASN A 123 9.44 8.74 -6.05
C ASN A 123 9.36 10.00 -6.90
N ILE A 124 10.01 11.04 -6.42
CA ILE A 124 10.15 12.34 -7.08
C ILE A 124 11.65 12.62 -7.18
N GLU A 125 12.08 13.03 -8.37
CA GLU A 125 13.45 13.50 -8.62
C GLU A 125 13.73 14.84 -7.93
#